data_AF-A0A945AAV0-F1
#
_entry.id   AF-A0A945AAV0-F1
#
_cell.length_a   1.000
_cell.length_b   1.000
_cell.length_c   1.000
_cell.angle_alpha   90.00
_cell.angle_beta   90.00
_cell.angle_gamma   90.00
#
_symmetry.space_group_name_H-M   'P 1'
#
loop_
_entity.id
_entity.type
_entity.pdbx_description
1 polymer ?
#
loop_
_entity_poly.entity_id
_entity_poly.type
_entity_poly.pdbx_seq_one_letter_code
_entity_poly.pdbx_strand_id
1 'polypeptide(L)' 'MAADFDVVVIGGPTASGKTSLGISLARALNGEIISADARQIYRYMDIGTAKP' A
#
# COMPACT_ATOMS: atom_id res chain seq x y z
N MET A 1 17.21 -20.74 -6.68
CA MET A 1 17.46 -19.35 -7.10
C MET A 1 16.36 -18.50 -6.49
N ALA A 2 16.69 -17.49 -5.69
CA ALA A 2 15.69 -16.50 -5.30
C ALA A 2 15.32 -15.74 -6.57
N ALA A 3 14.03 -15.58 -6.85
CA ALA A 3 13.59 -14.69 -7.91
C ALA A 3 13.87 -13.25 -7.43
N ASP A 4 14.57 -12.46 -8.25
CA ASP A 4 14.68 -11.02 -8.03
C ASP A 4 13.34 -10.38 -8.42
N PHE A 5 12.79 -9.59 -7.51
CA PHE A 5 11.55 -8.85 -7.71
C PHE A 5 11.84 -7.36 -7.60
N ASP A 6 11.35 -6.57 -8.55
CA ASP A 6 11.36 -5.12 -8.45
C ASP A 6 10.30 -4.68 -7.43
N VAL A 7 10.73 -3.90 -6.42
CA VAL A 7 9.84 -3.42 -5.34
C VAL A 7 9.85 -1.90 -5.31
N VAL A 8 8.66 -1.30 -5.36
CA VAL A 8 8.47 0.14 -5.19
C VAL A 8 7.90 0.43 -3.80
N VAL A 9 8.53 1.35 -3.06
CA VAL A 9 8.09 1.77 -1.73
C VAL A 9 7.49 3.18 -1.80
N ILE A 10 6.23 3.32 -1.36
CA ILE A 10 5.53 4.61 -1.29
C ILE A 10 5.41 5.03 0.18
N GLY A 11 6.34 5.86 0.65
CA GLY A 11 6.35 6.44 2.00
C GLY A 11 5.66 7.81 2.08
N GLY A 12 5.32 8.26 3.30
CA GLY A 12 4.75 9.59 3.56
C GLY A 12 3.71 9.63 4.69
N PRO A 13 3.33 10.84 5.16
CA PRO A 13 2.43 11.00 6.32
C PRO A 13 1.01 10.48 6.06
N THR A 14 0.24 10.16 7.12
CA THR A 14 -1.18 9.79 6.98
C THR A 14 -1.94 10.89 6.23
N ALA A 15 -2.93 10.50 5.42
CA ALA A 15 -3.72 11.38 4.56
C ALA A 15 -2.97 12.12 3.42
N SER A 16 -1.70 11.79 3.14
CA SER A 16 -0.93 12.41 2.04
C SER A 16 -1.24 11.86 0.64
N GLY A 17 -2.30 11.06 0.47
CA GLY A 17 -2.70 10.52 -0.84
C GLY A 17 -1.98 9.25 -1.31
N LYS A 18 -1.17 8.59 -0.46
CA LYS A 18 -0.39 7.39 -0.84
C LYS A 18 -1.22 6.26 -1.45
N THR A 19 -2.41 6.00 -0.90
CA THR A 19 -3.32 4.97 -1.42
C THR A 19 -3.69 5.22 -2.87
N SER A 20 -4.03 6.46 -3.23
CA SER A 20 -4.39 6.84 -4.60
C SER A 20 -3.22 6.66 -5.56
N LEU A 21 -2.01 7.06 -5.14
CA LEU A 21 -0.79 6.87 -5.92
C LEU A 21 -0.46 5.37 -6.11
N GLY A 22 -0.53 4.58 -5.04
CA GLY A 22 -0.28 3.14 -5.08
C GLY A 22 -1.23 2.40 -6.03
N ILE A 23 -2.53 2.72 -6.00
CA ILE A 23 -3.52 2.15 -6.93
C ILE A 23 -3.20 2.52 -8.38
N SER A 24 -2.84 3.78 -8.62
CA SER A 24 -2.51 4.26 -9.96
C SER A 24 -1.25 3.58 -10.51
N LEU A 25 -0.23 3.44 -9.68
CA LEU A 25 1.03 2.80 -10.06
C LEU A 25 0.88 1.29 -10.28
N ALA A 26 0.16 0.59 -9.40
CA ALA A 26 -0.11 -0.83 -9.55
C ALA A 26 -0.82 -1.15 -10.87
N ARG A 27 -1.79 -0.31 -11.27
CA ARG A 27 -2.46 -0.42 -12.58
C ARG A 27 -1.50 -0.17 -13.74
N ALA A 28 -0.64 0.83 -13.65
CA ALA A 28 0.31 1.18 -14.71
C ALA A 28 1.41 0.12 -14.90
N LEU A 29 1.85 -0.52 -13.82
CA LEU A 29 2.92 -1.52 -13.82
C LEU A 29 2.41 -2.96 -13.88
N ASN A 30 1.09 -3.19 -13.89
CA ASN A 30 0.49 -4.50 -13.71
C ASN A 30 1.06 -5.23 -12.46
N GLY A 31 1.19 -4.48 -11.37
CA GLY A 31 1.77 -4.93 -10.10
C GLY A 31 0.74 -5.12 -9.00
N GLU A 32 1.19 -5.68 -7.88
CA GLU A 32 0.38 -5.90 -6.68
C GLU A 32 0.71 -4.90 -5.57
N ILE A 33 -0.26 -4.59 -4.73
CA ILE A 33 -0.08 -3.68 -3.59
C ILE A 33 -0.03 -4.50 -2.31
N ILE A 34 1.03 -4.29 -1.52
CA ILE A 34 1.16 -4.82 -0.16
C ILE A 34 1.06 -3.64 0.81
N SER A 35 0.10 -3.70 1.75
CA SER A 35 0.00 -2.67 2.79
C SER A 35 1.16 -2.79 3.78
N ALA A 36 1.87 -1.69 4.01
CA ALA A 36 2.94 -1.56 4.98
C ALA A 36 2.54 -0.69 6.19
N ASP A 37 1.24 -0.54 6.47
CA ASP A 37 0.74 0.19 7.65
C ASP A 37 0.47 -0.79 8.81
N ALA A 38 1.22 -0.64 9.91
CA ALA A 38 1.12 -1.49 11.09
C ALA A 38 -0.25 -1.46 11.78
N ARG A 39 -1.13 -0.50 11.47
CA ARG A 39 -2.46 -0.38 12.05
C ARG A 39 -3.54 -1.02 11.16
N GLN A 40 -3.32 -1.14 9.86
CA GLN A 40 -4.32 -1.73 8.94
C GLN A 40 -4.43 -3.26 9.05
N ILE A 41 -3.52 -3.91 9.78
CA ILE A 41 -3.56 -5.36 10.02
C ILE A 41 -4.74 -5.79 10.93
N TYR A 42 -5.25 -4.89 11.77
CA TYR A 42 -6.27 -5.21 12.77
C TYR A 42 -7.66 -5.32 12.13
N ARG A 43 -8.31 -6.47 12.26
CA ARG A 43 -9.68 -6.67 11.75
C ARG A 43 -10.67 -5.76 12.47
N TYR A 44 -11.69 -5.31 11.74
CA TYR A 44 -12.78 -4.45 12.24
C TYR A 44 -12.35 -3.03 12.67
N MET A 45 -11.08 -2.65 12.51
CA MET A 45 -10.58 -1.31 12.84
C MET A 45 -10.49 -0.41 11.59
N ASP A 46 -11.48 -0.47 10.70
CA ASP A 46 -11.36 0.05 9.34
C ASP A 46 -11.42 1.60 9.30
N ILE A 47 -12.36 2.19 10.04
CA ILE A 47 -12.59 3.65 10.07
C ILE A 47 -11.36 4.39 10.67
N GLY A 48 -10.90 3.95 11.84
CA GLY A 48 -9.79 4.63 12.55
C GLY A 48 -8.41 4.46 11.91
N THR A 49 -8.27 3.55 10.95
CA THR A 49 -6.99 3.26 10.26
C THR A 49 -7.00 3.62 8.78
N ALA A 50 -8.08 4.28 8.33
CA ALA A 50 -8.25 4.69 6.94
C ALA A 50 -7.97 3.53 5.96
N LYS A 51 -8.52 2.35 6.24
CA LYS A 51 -8.42 1.24 5.29
C LYS A 51 -9.16 1.58 4.00
N PRO A 52 -8.56 1.28 2.83
CA PRO A 52 -9.21 1.44 1.54
C PRO A 52 -10.40 0.49 1.36
#